data_AF-A0A7W2BJV1-F1
#
_entry.id   AF-A0A7W2BJV1-F1
#
_cell.length_a   1.000
_cell.length_b   1.000
_cell.length_c   1.000
_cell.angle_alpha   90.00
_cell.angle_beta   90.00
_cell.angle_gamma   90.00
#
_symmetry.space_group_name_H-M   'P 1'
#
loop_
_entity.id
_entity.type
_entity.pdbx_description
1 polymer ?
#
loop_
_entity_poly.entity_id
_entity_poly.type
_entity_poly.pdbx_seq_one_letter_code
_entity_poly.pdbx_strand_id
1 'polypeptide(L)'
;MMILLSGERTGSVSTQTATIATASPPISSTPESLPDGLRVAPSSPERAAEAATTPLGADSGAISGLPEGLSPFNGAIGGTFDLTDHFGNARKLEDYRGKHVMVFFGYANCLAICSAALPLMGQTLDLIPETERAKIVPLMITVDPENDTPEFMRKKLAEYHPALIGMTGSDGALADVRAKFQVRTEYVAEDINGNPIYNHGSFIYLLGPDGKFATLIPPILDPPQMAKIVTKYLTKTQI
;
A
#
# COMPACT_ATOMS: atom_id res chain seq x y z
N MET A 1 -51.09 33.61 60.97
CA MET A 1 -50.52 34.83 60.33
C MET A 1 -49.98 34.38 58.98
N MET A 2 -50.82 34.37 57.93
CA MET A 2 -51.02 35.45 56.94
C MET A 2 -49.75 35.74 56.13
N ILE A 3 -49.70 35.97 54.82
CA ILE A 3 -50.59 35.90 53.63
C ILE A 3 -49.65 36.18 52.42
N LEU A 4 -49.99 35.62 51.25
CA LEU A 4 -49.71 35.96 49.83
C LEU A 4 -48.85 37.18 49.42
N LEU A 5 -48.12 37.04 48.28
CA LEU A 5 -48.32 37.75 46.97
C LEU A 5 -47.11 37.44 46.03
N SER A 6 -47.29 36.67 44.96
CA SER A 6 -47.58 37.09 43.57
C SER A 6 -46.53 37.96 42.89
N GLY A 7 -45.96 37.43 41.80
CA GLY A 7 -45.12 38.14 40.84
C GLY A 7 -45.00 37.33 39.54
N GLU A 8 -46.01 37.47 38.68
CA GLU A 8 -46.06 36.92 37.32
C GLU A 8 -44.99 37.56 36.41
N ARG A 9 -44.26 36.76 35.64
CA ARG A 9 -43.70 37.20 34.36
C ARG A 9 -43.98 36.16 33.29
N THR A 10 -44.88 36.55 32.40
CA THR A 10 -45.20 35.93 31.13
C THR A 10 -44.02 36.07 30.16
N GLY A 11 -43.58 34.96 29.60
CA GLY A 11 -42.55 34.90 28.57
C GLY A 11 -42.88 33.79 27.58
N SER A 12 -43.51 34.18 26.49
CA SER A 12 -43.95 33.36 25.36
C SER A 12 -42.80 32.53 24.78
N VAL A 13 -42.97 31.20 24.74
CA VAL A 13 -42.13 30.27 23.97
C VAL A 13 -42.74 30.17 22.58
N SER A 14 -42.11 30.84 21.61
CA SER A 14 -42.50 30.77 20.21
C SER A 14 -41.76 29.60 19.54
N THR A 15 -42.49 28.52 19.29
CA THR A 15 -42.07 27.36 18.51
C THR A 15 -41.93 27.78 17.05
N GLN A 16 -40.68 27.92 16.56
CA GLN A 16 -40.42 28.06 15.13
C GLN A 16 -40.15 26.68 14.52
N THR A 17 -41.17 26.19 13.81
CA THR A 17 -41.08 25.07 12.88
C THR A 17 -40.33 25.54 11.64
N ALA A 18 -39.09 25.08 11.44
CA ALA A 18 -38.34 25.34 10.22
C ALA A 18 -38.74 24.33 9.14
N THR A 19 -39.50 24.80 8.15
CA THR A 19 -39.83 24.10 6.91
C THR A 19 -38.57 23.93 6.06
N ILE A 20 -38.29 22.70 5.64
CA ILE A 20 -37.21 22.36 4.71
C ILE A 20 -37.71 22.67 3.30
N ALA A 21 -37.18 23.73 2.68
CA ALA A 21 -37.44 24.06 1.28
C ALA A 21 -36.34 23.48 0.39
N THR A 22 -36.72 22.56 -0.49
CA THR A 22 -35.92 22.01 -1.58
C THR A 22 -35.97 22.94 -2.79
N ALA A 23 -34.84 23.48 -3.24
CA ALA A 23 -34.71 24.06 -4.58
C ALA A 23 -33.24 24.11 -5.03
N SER A 24 -32.87 23.20 -5.93
CA SER A 24 -31.64 23.28 -6.73
C SER A 24 -31.91 24.12 -7.99
N PRO A 25 -31.00 25.01 -8.41
CA PRO A 25 -31.12 25.70 -9.70
C PRO A 25 -30.72 24.77 -10.87
N PRO A 26 -31.30 24.95 -12.07
CA PRO A 26 -30.90 24.20 -13.26
C PRO A 26 -29.56 24.73 -13.81
N ILE A 27 -28.59 23.85 -13.97
CA ILE A 27 -27.37 24.09 -14.76
C ILE A 27 -27.71 23.94 -16.25
N SER A 28 -27.63 25.06 -16.97
CA SER A 28 -27.78 25.15 -18.42
C SER A 28 -26.50 24.68 -19.11
N SER A 29 -26.57 23.63 -19.93
CA SER A 29 -25.45 23.13 -20.72
C SER A 29 -25.47 23.69 -22.14
N THR A 30 -24.67 24.72 -22.39
CA THR A 30 -24.16 25.05 -23.73
C THR A 30 -22.64 24.85 -23.73
N PRO A 31 -22.06 24.09 -24.67
CA PRO A 31 -20.62 23.85 -24.70
C PRO A 31 -19.91 25.10 -25.24
N GLU A 32 -19.11 25.73 -24.38
CA GLU A 32 -18.13 26.75 -24.76
C GLU A 32 -16.99 26.07 -25.52
N SER A 33 -16.62 26.63 -26.67
CA SER A 33 -15.66 26.04 -27.61
C SER A 33 -14.22 26.22 -27.13
N LEU A 34 -13.44 25.14 -27.21
CA LEU A 34 -12.00 25.12 -26.92
C LEU A 34 -11.20 25.86 -28.02
N PRO A 35 -10.17 26.64 -27.68
CA PRO A 35 -9.31 27.27 -28.68
C PRO A 35 -8.38 26.28 -29.39
N ASP A 36 -8.23 26.50 -30.70
CA ASP A 36 -7.38 25.79 -31.63
C ASP A 36 -5.90 25.80 -31.21
N GLY A 37 -5.29 24.62 -31.03
CA GLY A 37 -3.85 24.57 -30.80
C GLY A 37 -3.24 23.30 -30.21
N LEU A 38 -3.55 22.11 -30.72
CA LEU A 38 -2.61 20.97 -30.63
C LEU A 38 -2.85 19.96 -31.75
N ARG A 39 -2.05 20.04 -32.81
CA ARG A 39 -2.04 19.04 -33.88
C ARG A 39 -1.41 17.75 -33.34
N VAL A 40 -2.23 16.73 -33.11
CA VAL A 40 -1.78 15.35 -32.93
C VAL A 40 -1.56 14.74 -34.32
N ALA A 41 -0.36 14.27 -34.60
CA ALA A 41 -0.06 13.51 -35.82
C ALA A 41 -0.75 12.14 -35.77
N PRO A 42 -1.32 11.62 -36.88
CA PRO A 42 -1.90 10.29 -36.89
C PRO A 42 -0.79 9.24 -36.93
N SER A 43 -0.64 8.44 -35.88
CA SER A 43 0.11 7.18 -35.94
C SER A 43 -0.82 6.09 -36.50
N SER A 44 -0.54 5.63 -37.72
CA SER A 44 -1.28 4.58 -38.43
C SER A 44 -1.41 3.27 -37.62
N PRO A 45 -2.53 2.54 -37.72
CA PRO A 45 -2.87 1.40 -36.84
C PRO A 45 -2.27 0.04 -37.24
N GLU A 46 -1.29 -0.03 -38.15
CA GLU A 46 -0.92 -1.31 -38.81
C GLU A 46 0.31 -2.05 -38.24
N ARG A 47 0.76 -1.79 -37.00
CA ARG A 47 1.89 -2.53 -36.43
C ARG A 47 1.68 -3.14 -35.03
N ALA A 48 0.43 -3.28 -34.61
CA ALA A 48 0.06 -3.86 -33.31
C ALA A 48 -0.52 -5.29 -33.40
N ALA A 49 -0.55 -5.92 -34.57
CA ALA A 49 -1.36 -7.13 -34.80
C ALA A 49 -0.62 -8.48 -34.83
N GLU A 50 0.70 -8.57 -34.60
CA GLU A 50 1.43 -9.85 -34.66
C GLU A 50 2.25 -10.18 -33.39
N ALA A 51 1.63 -10.09 -32.21
CA ALA A 51 2.20 -10.68 -31.00
C ALA A 51 1.13 -10.98 -29.94
N ALA A 52 0.05 -11.66 -30.30
CA ALA A 52 -0.95 -12.09 -29.31
C ALA A 52 -1.71 -13.33 -29.76
N THR A 53 -1.02 -14.45 -29.95
CA THR A 53 -1.68 -15.77 -29.95
C THR A 53 -0.75 -16.81 -29.37
N THR A 54 -0.59 -16.78 -28.05
CA THR A 54 -0.19 -17.98 -27.29
C THR A 54 -0.98 -17.97 -26.00
N PRO A 55 -1.79 -18.99 -25.71
CA PRO A 55 -2.57 -19.00 -24.49
C PRO A 55 -1.63 -19.14 -23.29
N LEU A 56 -1.78 -18.27 -22.28
CA LEU A 56 -1.22 -18.51 -20.96
C LEU A 56 -1.96 -19.70 -20.34
N GLY A 57 -1.44 -20.90 -20.60
CA GLY A 57 -1.78 -22.09 -19.86
C GLY A 57 -1.33 -21.92 -18.41
N ALA A 58 -2.25 -22.09 -17.48
CA ALA A 58 -1.96 -22.13 -16.06
C ALA A 58 -1.24 -23.44 -15.71
N ASP A 59 0.07 -23.37 -15.50
CA ASP A 59 0.77 -24.31 -14.62
C ASP A 59 1.46 -23.52 -13.49
N SER A 60 0.87 -23.62 -12.29
CA SER A 60 1.49 -23.14 -11.06
C SER A 60 2.59 -24.13 -10.62
N GLY A 61 3.67 -24.19 -11.38
CA GLY A 61 4.93 -24.79 -10.98
C GLY A 61 5.80 -23.74 -10.30
N ALA A 62 6.29 -24.03 -9.10
CA ALA A 62 7.17 -23.14 -8.37
C ALA A 62 8.40 -22.76 -9.21
N ILE A 63 8.76 -21.48 -9.19
CA ILE A 63 10.05 -20.97 -9.68
C ILE A 63 11.20 -21.37 -8.73
N SER A 64 11.34 -22.66 -8.45
CA SER A 64 12.58 -23.22 -7.93
C SER A 64 13.26 -23.93 -9.08
N GLY A 65 14.27 -23.28 -9.66
CA GLY A 65 15.10 -23.86 -10.73
C GLY A 65 15.05 -23.13 -12.08
N LEU A 66 14.67 -21.85 -12.13
CA LEU A 66 14.95 -21.07 -13.34
C LEU A 66 16.47 -21.06 -13.57
N PRO A 67 16.97 -21.37 -14.78
CA PRO A 67 18.38 -21.19 -15.11
C PRO A 67 18.76 -19.73 -14.82
N GLU A 68 19.95 -19.52 -14.23
CA GLU A 68 20.48 -18.18 -14.00
C GLU A 68 20.39 -17.38 -15.31
N GLY A 69 19.58 -16.31 -15.31
CA GLY A 69 19.31 -15.48 -16.48
C GLY A 69 17.85 -15.38 -16.95
N LEU A 70 16.90 -16.15 -16.38
CA LEU A 70 15.46 -16.01 -16.67
C LEU A 70 14.67 -15.29 -15.56
N SER A 71 15.32 -14.92 -14.46
CA SER A 71 14.73 -14.01 -13.49
C SER A 71 14.79 -12.58 -14.06
N PRO A 72 13.73 -11.76 -13.97
CA PRO A 72 13.83 -10.32 -14.27
C PRO A 72 14.80 -9.59 -13.32
N PHE A 73 15.35 -10.31 -12.33
CA PHE A 73 16.33 -9.85 -11.36
C PHE A 73 17.72 -10.39 -11.68
N ASN A 74 18.73 -9.51 -11.65
CA ASN A 74 20.12 -9.84 -11.96
C ASN A 74 20.85 -10.46 -10.76
N GLY A 75 20.27 -11.51 -10.15
CA GLY A 75 20.86 -12.21 -8.99
C GLY A 75 19.82 -12.61 -7.94
N ALA A 76 20.30 -13.01 -6.76
CA ALA A 76 19.44 -13.34 -5.62
C ALA A 76 18.78 -12.08 -5.06
N ILE A 77 17.45 -12.11 -4.93
CA ILE A 77 16.66 -11.05 -4.28
C ILE A 77 16.71 -11.26 -2.77
N GLY A 78 16.82 -10.15 -2.04
CA GLY A 78 16.78 -10.12 -0.59
C GLY A 78 18.18 -10.12 0.02
N GLY A 79 18.23 -10.20 1.33
CA GLY A 79 19.47 -10.09 2.09
C GLY A 79 19.20 -9.57 3.49
N THR A 80 20.25 -9.53 4.30
CA THR A 80 20.15 -8.99 5.66
C THR A 80 19.85 -7.50 5.62
N PHE A 81 19.15 -7.01 6.64
CA PHE A 81 18.98 -5.58 6.88
C PHE A 81 19.15 -5.29 8.36
N ASP A 82 19.49 -4.05 8.68
CA ASP A 82 19.51 -3.51 10.04
C ASP A 82 18.81 -2.14 9.99
N LEU A 83 17.56 -2.11 10.44
CA LEU A 83 16.66 -0.98 10.35
C LEU A 83 16.02 -0.71 11.71
N THR A 84 15.29 0.39 11.82
CA THR A 84 14.53 0.76 13.01
C THR A 84 13.04 0.60 12.73
N ASP A 85 12.32 -0.13 13.57
CA ASP A 85 10.86 -0.22 13.47
C ASP A 85 10.17 1.05 13.98
N HIS A 86 8.88 1.21 13.66
CA HIS A 86 8.08 2.36 14.09
C HIS A 86 7.83 2.43 15.61
N PHE A 87 8.31 1.44 16.38
CA PHE A 87 8.32 1.44 17.85
C PHE A 87 9.68 1.89 18.40
N GLY A 88 10.65 2.21 17.54
CA GLY A 88 11.98 2.66 17.91
C GLY A 88 12.98 1.53 18.21
N ASN A 89 12.65 0.28 17.89
CA ASN A 89 13.57 -0.84 18.09
C ASN A 89 14.43 -1.09 16.86
N ALA A 90 15.71 -1.39 17.08
CA ALA A 90 16.53 -1.98 16.03
C ALA A 90 15.99 -3.37 15.65
N ARG A 91 15.90 -3.63 14.35
CA ARG A 91 15.40 -4.85 13.76
C ARG A 91 16.29 -5.34 12.64
N LYS A 92 16.54 -6.64 12.66
CA LYS A 92 17.19 -7.35 11.58
C LYS A 92 16.24 -8.35 10.95
N LEU A 93 16.54 -8.82 9.74
CA LEU A 93 15.75 -9.87 9.10
C LEU A 93 15.74 -11.15 9.94
N GLU A 94 16.84 -11.43 10.66
CA GLU A 94 17.00 -12.58 11.55
C GLU A 94 15.99 -12.61 12.70
N ASP A 95 15.48 -11.45 13.12
CA ASP A 95 14.47 -11.37 14.19
C ASP A 95 13.13 -12.02 13.77
N TYR A 96 12.95 -12.26 12.46
CA TYR A 96 11.77 -12.88 11.87
C TYR A 96 11.99 -14.33 11.42
N ARG A 97 13.11 -14.98 11.81
CA ARG A 97 13.36 -16.40 11.54
C ARG A 97 12.17 -17.27 11.97
N GLY A 98 11.81 -18.23 11.14
CA GLY A 98 10.65 -19.10 11.35
C GLY A 98 9.31 -18.49 10.90
N LYS A 99 9.30 -17.23 10.44
CA LYS A 99 8.12 -16.56 9.90
C LYS A 99 8.31 -16.19 8.43
N HIS A 100 7.21 -16.19 7.69
CA HIS A 100 7.17 -15.60 6.37
C HIS A 100 7.08 -14.08 6.50
N VAL A 101 7.89 -13.36 5.72
CA VAL A 101 7.96 -11.90 5.78
C VAL A 101 7.46 -11.33 4.47
N MET A 102 6.39 -10.55 4.52
CA MET A 102 5.91 -9.77 3.37
C MET A 102 6.56 -8.40 3.43
N VAL A 103 7.47 -8.08 2.52
CA VAL A 103 8.15 -6.79 2.46
C VAL A 103 7.55 -5.97 1.34
N PHE A 104 7.10 -4.75 1.66
CA PHE A 104 6.68 -3.76 0.70
C PHE A 104 7.54 -2.50 0.85
N PHE A 105 8.12 -2.03 -0.24
CA PHE A 105 8.84 -0.74 -0.25
C PHE A 105 7.85 0.35 -0.61
N GLY A 106 7.72 1.36 0.23
CA GLY A 106 6.74 2.43 0.06
C GLY A 106 7.03 3.60 0.98
N TYR A 107 6.08 4.50 1.13
CA TYR A 107 6.14 5.56 2.14
C TYR A 107 4.75 5.82 2.70
N ALA A 108 4.65 6.18 3.98
CA ALA A 108 3.38 6.13 4.72
C ALA A 108 2.37 7.20 4.29
N ASN A 109 2.83 8.31 3.71
CA ASN A 109 1.98 9.39 3.20
C ASN A 109 1.72 9.34 1.67
N CYS A 110 2.03 8.22 1.02
CA CYS A 110 1.88 8.13 -0.44
C CYS A 110 0.39 8.14 -0.85
N LEU A 111 -0.01 9.17 -1.62
CA LEU A 111 -1.35 9.31 -2.19
C LEU A 111 -1.59 8.47 -3.45
N ALA A 112 -0.63 7.61 -3.82
CA ALA A 112 -0.70 6.73 -4.98
C ALA A 112 -0.88 5.27 -4.52
N ILE A 113 -0.10 4.35 -5.10
CA ILE A 113 -0.30 2.90 -5.02
C ILE A 113 -0.18 2.34 -3.59
N CYS A 114 0.62 2.95 -2.72
CA CYS A 114 0.85 2.45 -1.36
C CYS A 114 -0.41 2.53 -0.49
N SER A 115 -1.21 3.59 -0.68
CA SER A 115 -2.50 3.77 0.00
C SER A 115 -3.50 2.67 -0.32
N ALA A 116 -3.31 1.97 -1.45
CA ALA A 116 -4.09 0.78 -1.79
C ALA A 116 -3.40 -0.52 -1.34
N ALA A 117 -2.09 -0.66 -1.53
CA ALA A 117 -1.36 -1.89 -1.22
C ALA A 117 -1.36 -2.25 0.28
N LEU A 118 -1.11 -1.28 1.16
CA LEU A 118 -1.00 -1.53 2.61
C LEU A 118 -2.32 -2.02 3.25
N PRO A 119 -3.50 -1.42 2.96
CA PRO A 119 -4.78 -2.00 3.37
C PRO A 119 -5.01 -3.41 2.83
N LEU A 120 -4.67 -3.68 1.56
CA LEU A 120 -4.88 -4.99 0.95
C LEU A 120 -4.02 -6.06 1.63
N MET A 121 -2.79 -5.74 2.01
CA MET A 121 -1.95 -6.61 2.85
C MET A 121 -2.61 -6.91 4.20
N GLY A 122 -3.14 -5.89 4.86
CA GLY A 122 -3.87 -6.04 6.13
C GLY A 122 -5.10 -6.95 5.99
N GLN A 123 -5.97 -6.64 5.04
CA GLN A 123 -7.18 -7.42 4.74
C GLN A 123 -6.85 -8.87 4.36
N THR A 124 -5.73 -9.10 3.67
CA THR A 124 -5.25 -10.44 3.35
C THR A 124 -4.97 -11.24 4.62
N LEU A 125 -4.36 -10.61 5.63
CA LEU A 125 -4.10 -11.26 6.90
C LEU A 125 -5.40 -11.60 7.62
N ASP A 126 -6.41 -10.72 7.59
CA ASP A 126 -7.72 -11.00 8.21
C ASP A 126 -8.47 -12.21 7.62
N LEU A 127 -8.15 -12.59 6.37
CA LEU A 127 -8.71 -13.78 5.72
C LEU A 127 -7.96 -15.08 6.05
N ILE A 128 -6.77 -14.98 6.65
CA ILE A 128 -5.94 -16.15 6.98
C ILE A 128 -6.25 -16.58 8.43
N PRO A 129 -6.46 -17.89 8.69
CA PRO A 129 -6.70 -18.39 10.04
C PRO A 129 -5.59 -17.95 11.01
N GLU A 130 -5.96 -17.61 12.25
CA GLU A 130 -5.02 -17.05 13.25
C GLU A 130 -3.74 -17.89 13.43
N THR A 131 -3.88 -19.22 13.42
CA THR A 131 -2.75 -20.16 13.57
C THR A 131 -1.74 -20.08 12.43
N GLU A 132 -2.18 -19.70 11.24
CA GLU A 132 -1.33 -19.48 10.06
C GLU A 132 -0.87 -18.02 9.99
N ARG A 133 -1.77 -17.08 10.29
CA ARG A 133 -1.51 -15.64 10.32
C ARG A 133 -0.36 -15.28 11.27
N ALA A 134 -0.26 -15.92 12.42
CA ALA A 134 0.82 -15.73 13.39
C ALA A 134 2.23 -16.00 12.83
N LYS A 135 2.31 -16.73 11.70
CA LYS A 135 3.55 -17.05 10.98
C LYS A 135 3.89 -16.04 9.89
N ILE A 136 3.09 -14.99 9.71
CA ILE A 136 3.30 -13.95 8.69
C ILE A 136 3.64 -12.63 9.39
N VAL A 137 4.61 -11.90 8.84
CA VAL A 137 4.97 -10.56 9.28
C VAL A 137 4.89 -9.60 8.09
N PRO A 138 3.96 -8.63 8.08
CA PRO A 138 3.88 -7.62 7.05
C PRO A 138 4.76 -6.39 7.39
N LEU A 139 5.80 -6.17 6.61
CA LEU A 139 6.72 -5.05 6.74
C LEU A 139 6.51 -4.03 5.61
N MET A 140 6.46 -2.76 5.99
CA MET A 140 6.65 -1.63 5.08
C MET A 140 8.03 -1.04 5.34
N ILE A 141 8.91 -1.02 4.34
CA ILE A 141 10.22 -0.36 4.40
C ILE A 141 10.11 0.98 3.69
N THR A 142 10.39 2.08 4.41
CA THR A 142 10.24 3.41 3.83
C THR A 142 11.26 3.69 2.75
N VAL A 143 10.85 4.43 1.72
CA VAL A 143 11.73 5.06 0.73
C VAL A 143 11.87 6.57 0.93
N ASP A 144 11.15 7.13 1.91
CA ASP A 144 11.10 8.56 2.23
C ASP A 144 11.33 8.81 3.75
N PRO A 145 12.57 8.57 4.24
CA PRO A 145 12.87 8.64 5.67
C PRO A 145 12.75 10.06 6.26
N GLU A 146 12.75 11.11 5.44
CA GLU A 146 12.60 12.49 5.90
C GLU A 146 11.19 12.76 6.43
N ASN A 147 10.17 12.17 5.80
CA ASN A 147 8.77 12.33 6.19
C ASN A 147 8.26 11.15 7.05
N ASP A 148 8.75 9.94 6.81
CA ASP A 148 8.34 8.73 7.51
C ASP A 148 9.10 8.52 8.83
N THR A 149 8.84 9.42 9.79
CA THR A 149 9.31 9.23 11.16
C THR A 149 8.63 8.00 11.81
N PRO A 150 9.28 7.33 12.78
CA PRO A 150 8.66 6.21 13.52
C PRO A 150 7.28 6.55 14.09
N GLU A 151 7.12 7.75 14.68
CA GLU A 151 5.85 8.18 15.24
C GLU A 151 4.76 8.32 14.18
N PHE A 152 5.08 8.95 13.04
CA PHE A 152 4.16 9.13 11.93
C PHE A 152 3.73 7.78 11.34
N MET A 153 4.70 6.91 11.03
CA MET A 153 4.42 5.57 10.50
C MET A 153 3.56 4.76 11.47
N ARG A 154 3.83 4.80 12.78
CA ARG A 154 3.04 4.07 13.78
C ARG A 154 1.58 4.50 13.76
N LYS A 155 1.31 5.81 13.73
CA LYS A 155 -0.06 6.32 13.64
C LYS A 155 -0.71 5.90 12.32
N LYS A 156 -0.02 6.10 11.20
CA LYS A 156 -0.63 5.95 9.88
C LYS A 156 -0.83 4.48 9.49
N LEU A 157 0.11 3.60 9.78
CA LEU A 157 -0.04 2.16 9.51
C LEU A 157 -1.13 1.50 10.38
N ALA A 158 -1.35 2.00 11.59
CA ALA A 158 -2.45 1.53 12.44
C ALA A 158 -3.84 1.83 11.85
N GLU A 159 -3.97 2.86 11.00
CA GLU A 159 -5.21 3.13 10.26
C GLU A 159 -5.48 2.08 9.17
N TYR A 160 -4.44 1.39 8.69
CA TYR A 160 -4.58 0.33 7.68
C TYR A 160 -4.77 -1.04 8.31
N HIS A 161 -3.87 -1.46 9.21
CA HIS A 161 -3.97 -2.72 9.93
C HIS A 161 -2.94 -2.79 11.08
N PRO A 162 -3.32 -3.22 12.30
CA PRO A 162 -2.43 -3.20 13.47
C PRO A 162 -1.22 -4.15 13.38
N ALA A 163 -1.25 -5.15 12.50
CA ALA A 163 -0.11 -6.04 12.29
C ALA A 163 1.00 -5.45 11.40
N LEU A 164 0.73 -4.35 10.68
CA LEU A 164 1.73 -3.71 9.82
C LEU A 164 2.86 -3.13 10.66
N ILE A 165 4.10 -3.40 10.27
CA ILE A 165 5.30 -2.83 10.90
C ILE A 165 5.99 -1.95 9.88
N GLY A 166 6.20 -0.68 10.24
CA GLY A 166 6.95 0.29 9.44
C GLY A 166 8.42 0.26 9.83
N MET A 167 9.31 0.31 8.86
CA MET A 167 10.75 0.26 9.03
C MET A 167 11.39 1.49 8.37
N THR A 168 12.29 2.14 9.09
CA THR A 168 13.10 3.27 8.62
C THR A 168 14.57 3.10 9.03
N GLY A 169 15.45 4.01 8.64
CA GLY A 169 16.87 3.92 8.93
C GLY A 169 17.64 5.11 8.35
N SER A 170 18.97 5.02 8.38
CA SER A 170 19.80 5.98 7.64
C SER A 170 19.65 5.79 6.14
N ASP A 171 19.91 6.84 5.36
CA ASP A 171 19.87 6.77 3.90
C ASP A 171 20.74 5.66 3.34
N GLY A 172 21.92 5.44 3.94
CA GLY A 172 22.83 4.36 3.57
C GLY A 172 22.25 2.97 3.84
N ALA A 173 21.61 2.76 4.99
CA ALA A 173 20.95 1.50 5.31
C ALA A 173 19.77 1.23 4.36
N LEU A 174 18.93 2.25 4.12
CA LEU A 174 17.80 2.12 3.20
C LEU A 174 18.24 1.94 1.74
N ALA A 175 19.35 2.56 1.31
CA ALA A 175 19.93 2.34 -0.01
C ALA A 175 20.47 0.91 -0.18
N ASP A 176 21.18 0.38 0.83
CA ASP A 176 21.68 -0.99 0.84
C ASP A 176 20.53 -2.02 0.75
N VAL A 177 19.48 -1.85 1.55
CA VAL A 177 18.32 -2.75 1.52
C VAL A 177 17.59 -2.66 0.18
N ARG A 178 17.36 -1.46 -0.36
CA ARG A 178 16.77 -1.30 -1.70
C ARG A 178 17.60 -2.00 -2.77
N ALA A 179 18.94 -1.91 -2.72
CA ALA A 179 19.81 -2.58 -3.66
C ALA A 179 19.71 -4.11 -3.58
N LYS A 180 19.67 -4.68 -2.36
CA LYS A 180 19.48 -6.13 -2.12
C LYS A 180 18.16 -6.65 -2.66
N PHE A 181 17.11 -5.85 -2.57
CA PHE A 181 15.80 -6.17 -3.14
C PHE A 181 15.64 -5.70 -4.60
N GLN A 182 16.67 -5.12 -5.20
CA GLN A 182 16.68 -4.56 -6.55
C GLN A 182 15.57 -3.53 -6.80
N VAL A 183 15.18 -2.80 -5.75
CA VAL A 183 14.22 -1.71 -5.80
C VAL A 183 14.92 -0.44 -6.24
N ARG A 184 14.50 0.11 -7.37
CA ARG A 184 14.94 1.43 -7.85
C ARG A 184 13.90 2.47 -7.48
N THR A 185 14.36 3.58 -6.91
CA THR A 185 13.54 4.76 -6.65
C THR A 185 13.87 5.82 -7.71
N GLU A 186 12.85 6.33 -8.39
CA GLU A 186 12.97 7.40 -9.37
C GLU A 186 12.04 8.53 -8.94
N TYR A 187 12.57 9.75 -8.83
CA TYR A 187 11.74 10.93 -8.63
C TYR A 187 10.89 11.17 -9.87
N VAL A 188 9.58 11.34 -9.67
CA VAL A 188 8.61 11.54 -10.76
C VAL A 188 8.17 13.00 -10.82
N ALA A 189 7.70 13.55 -9.70
CA ALA A 189 7.11 14.88 -9.60
C ALA A 189 6.95 15.32 -8.14
N GLU A 190 6.37 16.49 -7.90
CA GLU A 190 5.85 16.94 -6.61
C GLU A 190 4.30 16.93 -6.63
N ASP A 191 3.68 16.72 -5.46
CA ASP A 191 2.22 16.87 -5.29
C ASP A 191 1.80 18.35 -5.16
N ILE A 192 0.49 18.60 -5.02
CA ILE A 192 -0.05 19.97 -4.85
C ILE A 192 0.46 20.71 -3.61
N ASN A 193 1.04 19.98 -2.64
CA ASN A 193 1.60 20.51 -1.41
C ASN A 193 3.14 20.57 -1.44
N GLY A 194 3.77 20.22 -2.56
CA GLY A 194 5.22 20.21 -2.71
C GLY A 194 5.92 18.95 -2.17
N ASN A 195 5.18 17.87 -1.87
CA ASN A 195 5.82 16.61 -1.43
C ASN A 195 6.33 15.82 -2.65
N PRO A 196 7.52 15.22 -2.59
CA PRO A 196 8.05 14.43 -3.69
C PRO A 196 7.25 13.14 -3.92
N ILE A 197 7.08 12.78 -5.18
CA ILE A 197 6.47 11.54 -5.67
C ILE A 197 7.56 10.68 -6.29
N TYR A 198 7.69 9.45 -5.80
CA TYR A 198 8.66 8.49 -6.30
C TYR A 198 7.99 7.29 -6.97
N ASN A 199 8.55 6.83 -8.09
CA ASN A 199 8.33 5.48 -8.61
C ASN A 199 9.34 4.55 -7.93
N HIS A 200 8.87 3.51 -7.25
CA HIS A 200 9.75 2.68 -6.41
C HIS A 200 9.48 1.17 -6.51
N GLY A 201 9.14 0.66 -7.70
CA GLY A 201 9.02 -0.79 -7.96
C GLY A 201 8.07 -1.52 -6.99
N SER A 202 6.79 -1.54 -7.31
CA SER A 202 5.73 -1.72 -6.29
C SER A 202 5.39 -3.17 -5.91
N PHE A 203 6.26 -4.15 -6.07
CA PHE A 203 5.91 -5.53 -5.68
C PHE A 203 5.94 -5.73 -4.15
N ILE A 204 5.11 -6.64 -3.66
CA ILE A 204 5.25 -7.22 -2.32
C ILE A 204 6.17 -8.44 -2.45
N TYR A 205 7.28 -8.43 -1.72
CA TYR A 205 8.25 -9.53 -1.69
C TYR A 205 7.86 -10.49 -0.58
N LEU A 206 7.63 -11.76 -0.90
CA LEU A 206 7.42 -12.79 0.12
C LEU A 206 8.73 -13.51 0.38
N LEU A 207 9.19 -13.46 1.64
CA LEU A 207 10.33 -14.21 2.13
C LEU A 207 9.83 -15.44 2.91
N GLY A 208 10.54 -16.56 2.77
CA GLY A 208 10.33 -17.77 3.54
C GLY A 208 10.83 -17.66 4.99
N PRO A 209 10.59 -18.71 5.81
CA PRO A 209 10.98 -18.74 7.22
C PRO A 209 12.50 -18.73 7.45
N ASP A 210 13.29 -19.04 6.42
CA ASP A 210 14.75 -18.94 6.43
C ASP A 210 15.26 -17.55 6.03
N GLY A 211 14.36 -16.64 5.64
CA GLY A 211 14.68 -15.29 5.16
C GLY A 211 15.02 -15.24 3.67
N LYS A 212 14.93 -16.35 2.93
CA LYS A 212 15.17 -16.35 1.48
C LYS A 212 13.94 -15.90 0.71
N PHE A 213 14.16 -15.28 -0.43
CA PHE A 213 13.10 -14.90 -1.35
C PHE A 213 12.31 -16.13 -1.84
N ALA A 214 10.97 -16.05 -1.76
CA ALA A 214 10.06 -17.08 -2.21
C ALA A 214 9.32 -16.67 -3.50
N THR A 215 8.71 -15.48 -3.53
CA THR A 215 7.97 -14.97 -4.70
C THR A 215 7.71 -13.47 -4.61
N LEU A 216 7.29 -12.87 -5.72
CA LEU A 216 6.59 -11.58 -5.73
C LEU A 216 5.09 -11.77 -5.69
N ILE A 217 4.41 -10.76 -5.14
CA ILE A 217 2.96 -10.61 -5.16
C ILE A 217 2.67 -9.21 -5.72
N PRO A 218 1.77 -9.07 -6.71
CA PRO A 218 1.32 -7.76 -7.17
C PRO A 218 0.70 -6.95 -6.01
N PRO A 219 0.99 -5.64 -5.90
CA PRO A 219 0.53 -4.83 -4.77
C PRO A 219 -0.99 -4.64 -4.74
N ILE A 220 -1.63 -4.65 -5.91
CA ILE A 220 -3.07 -4.46 -6.09
C ILE A 220 -3.71 -5.77 -6.52
N LEU A 221 -3.46 -6.81 -5.72
CA LEU A 221 -4.15 -8.09 -5.84
C LEU A 221 -5.31 -8.11 -4.85
N ASP A 222 -6.45 -8.71 -5.22
CA ASP A 222 -7.56 -8.85 -4.28
C ASP A 222 -7.15 -9.70 -3.06
N PRO A 223 -7.63 -9.37 -1.84
CA PRO A 223 -7.18 -10.06 -0.64
C PRO A 223 -7.43 -11.58 -0.64
N PRO A 224 -8.58 -12.10 -1.14
CA PRO A 224 -8.78 -13.55 -1.25
C PRO A 224 -7.74 -14.26 -2.13
N GLN A 225 -7.40 -13.69 -3.29
CA GLN A 225 -6.33 -14.24 -4.14
C GLN A 225 -4.96 -14.14 -3.47
N MET A 226 -4.65 -13.01 -2.83
CA MET A 226 -3.39 -12.84 -2.11
C MET A 226 -3.26 -13.85 -0.97
N ALA A 227 -4.32 -14.06 -0.18
CA ALA A 227 -4.35 -15.04 0.91
C ALA A 227 -4.12 -16.46 0.38
N LYS A 228 -4.76 -16.81 -0.74
CA LYS A 228 -4.54 -18.10 -1.42
C LYS A 228 -3.09 -18.29 -1.87
N ILE A 229 -2.42 -17.24 -2.33
CA ILE A 229 -1.00 -17.31 -2.69
C ILE A 229 -0.16 -17.50 -1.43
N VAL A 230 -0.32 -16.66 -0.41
CA VAL A 230 0.50 -16.69 0.81
C VAL A 230 0.37 -18.05 1.54
N THR A 231 -0.84 -18.56 1.71
CA THR A 231 -1.11 -19.85 2.39
C THR A 231 -0.48 -21.05 1.66
N LYS A 232 -0.34 -21.01 0.33
CA LYS A 232 0.42 -22.04 -0.41
C LYS A 232 1.89 -22.09 0.00
N TYR A 233 2.50 -20.95 0.33
CA TYR A 233 3.89 -20.92 0.80
C TYR A 233 4.00 -21.36 2.27
N LEU A 234 2.99 -21.09 3.10
CA LEU A 234 2.98 -21.55 4.50
C LEU A 234 2.95 -23.07 4.66
N THR A 235 2.29 -23.77 3.74
CA THR A 235 2.12 -25.24 3.79
C THR A 235 3.28 -25.99 3.14
N LYS A 236 4.03 -25.33 2.25
CA LYS A 236 5.19 -25.90 1.57
C LYS A 236 6.40 -25.83 2.49
N THR A 237 6.49 -26.78 3.42
CA THR A 237 7.71 -26.99 4.20
C THR A 237 8.82 -27.33 3.21
N GLN A 238 9.83 -26.45 3.07
CA GLN A 238 11.01 -26.73 2.27
C GLN A 238 11.74 -27.92 2.93
N ILE A 239 11.72 -29.05 2.24
CA ILE A 239 12.45 -30.28 2.57
C ILE A 239 13.92 -30.04 2.24
#